data_AF-X1PP76-F1
#
_entry.id   AF-X1PP76-F1
#
_cell.length_a   1.000
_cell.length_b   1.000
_cell.length_c   1.000
_cell.angle_alpha   90.00
_cell.angle_beta   90.00
_cell.angle_gamma   90.00
#
_symmetry.space_group_name_H-M   'P 1'
#
loop_
_entity.id
_entity.type
_entity.pdbx_description
1 polymer ?
#
loop_
_entity_poly.entity_id
_entity_poly.type
_entity_poly.pdbx_seq_one_letter_code
_entity_poly.pdbx_strand_id
1 'polypeptide(L)'
;PYLFRAKNITTAGDLMNGLLDAFLSSSEEKLFGDFLEDLAIFVASQTCNGHKSTAPGVDLEFENKGISYIVSVKSGPNWGNSSQQSKLAEDLQKAVIRVKQSQHGVNVQPVLGICYGKTRTNYFSGYLKVVGQNFWYLISENEDLYTDIIEPIGYRAKEHNDAFDKEKARVVNRFTKEFIDRFCDDTGAIDWVKLVGFNSGNYDLDK
;
A
#
# COMPACT_ATOMS: atom_id res chain seq x y z
N PRO A 1 -3.93 10.28 20.07
CA PRO A 1 -4.89 10.72 21.12
C PRO A 1 -5.96 11.71 20.61
N TYR A 2 -5.57 12.80 19.95
CA TYR A 2 -6.49 13.87 19.54
C TYR A 2 -7.65 13.42 18.65
N LEU A 3 -7.39 12.63 17.61
CA LEU A 3 -8.43 12.12 16.70
C LEU A 3 -9.47 11.26 17.43
N PHE A 4 -9.03 10.40 18.35
CA PHE A 4 -9.94 9.54 19.13
C PHE A 4 -10.77 10.33 20.13
N ARG A 5 -10.21 11.41 20.71
CA ARG A 5 -10.96 12.35 21.53
C ARG A 5 -12.03 13.09 20.70
N ALA A 6 -11.68 13.52 19.49
CA ALA A 6 -12.62 14.18 18.57
C ALA A 6 -13.77 13.26 18.12
N LYS A 7 -13.53 11.94 18.06
CA LYS A 7 -14.55 10.92 17.83
C LYS A 7 -15.42 10.60 19.06
N ASN A 8 -15.26 11.35 20.16
CA ASN A 8 -15.97 11.15 21.42
C ASN A 8 -15.86 9.72 21.98
N ILE A 9 -14.68 9.09 21.86
CA ILE A 9 -14.44 7.80 22.50
C ILE A 9 -14.35 7.99 24.01
N THR A 10 -15.14 7.21 24.75
CA THR A 10 -15.24 7.30 26.21
C THR A 10 -14.75 6.06 26.94
N THR A 11 -14.61 4.92 26.27
CA THR A 11 -14.16 3.67 26.88
C THR A 11 -12.73 3.30 26.48
N ALA A 12 -11.97 2.73 27.43
CA ALA A 12 -10.63 2.22 27.17
C ALA A 12 -10.63 1.07 26.15
N GLY A 13 -11.68 0.25 26.15
CA GLY A 13 -11.87 -0.84 25.18
C GLY A 13 -11.99 -0.32 23.75
N ASP A 14 -12.87 0.65 23.52
CA ASP A 14 -13.07 1.25 22.19
C ASP A 14 -11.83 1.98 21.70
N LEU A 15 -11.11 2.67 22.61
CA LEU A 15 -9.86 3.32 22.27
C LEU A 15 -8.79 2.31 21.84
N MET A 16 -8.63 1.21 22.58
CA MET A 16 -7.64 0.17 22.25
C MET A 16 -8.00 -0.60 20.98
N ASN A 17 -9.27 -0.95 20.79
CA ASN A 17 -9.76 -1.54 19.56
C ASN A 17 -9.50 -0.61 18.36
N GLY A 18 -9.88 0.66 18.46
CA GLY A 18 -9.69 1.62 17.38
C GLY A 18 -8.22 1.88 17.02
N LEU A 19 -7.31 1.84 18.01
CA LEU A 19 -5.87 1.92 17.77
C LEU A 19 -5.34 0.67 17.06
N LEU A 20 -5.75 -0.51 17.52
CA LEU A 20 -5.32 -1.78 16.93
C LEU A 20 -5.86 -1.94 15.51
N ASP A 21 -7.11 -1.59 15.26
CA ASP A 21 -7.73 -1.62 13.93
C ASP A 21 -7.02 -0.68 12.96
N ALA A 22 -6.69 0.55 13.40
CA ALA A 22 -5.95 1.49 12.57
C ALA A 22 -4.54 0.98 12.24
N PHE A 23 -3.86 0.35 13.21
CA PHE A 23 -2.56 -0.27 13.00
C PHE A 23 -2.62 -1.46 12.03
N LEU A 24 -3.59 -2.36 12.22
CA LEU A 24 -3.80 -3.51 11.36
C LEU A 24 -4.15 -3.07 9.94
N SER A 25 -5.09 -2.14 9.77
CA SER A 25 -5.49 -1.62 8.45
C SER A 25 -4.32 -0.99 7.68
N SER A 26 -3.48 -0.20 8.34
CA SER A 26 -2.29 0.39 7.69
C SER A 26 -1.21 -0.65 7.34
N SER A 27 -1.07 -1.69 8.15
CA SER A 27 -0.15 -2.79 7.88
C SER A 27 -0.65 -3.69 6.75
N GLU A 28 -1.96 -3.98 6.72
CA GLU A 28 -2.64 -4.73 5.68
C GLU A 28 -2.53 -4.04 4.32
N GLU A 29 -2.69 -2.71 4.26
CA GLU A 29 -2.56 -1.95 3.01
C GLU A 29 -1.15 -2.10 2.40
N LYS A 30 -0.11 -2.03 3.25
CA LYS A 30 1.27 -2.24 2.80
C LYS A 30 1.48 -3.67 2.31
N LEU A 31 1.11 -4.67 3.11
CA LEU A 31 1.25 -6.09 2.76
C LEU A 31 0.49 -6.43 1.46
N PHE A 32 -0.69 -5.85 1.29
CA PHE A 32 -1.50 -6.04 0.10
C PHE A 32 -0.89 -5.37 -1.12
N GLY A 33 -0.28 -4.18 -0.96
CA GLY A 33 0.50 -3.55 -2.01
C GLY A 33 1.70 -4.36 -2.46
N ASP A 34 2.48 -4.87 -1.50
CA ASP A 34 3.64 -5.72 -1.77
C ASP A 34 3.20 -7.02 -2.49
N PHE A 35 2.10 -7.64 -2.04
CA PHE A 35 1.51 -8.81 -2.69
C PHE A 35 1.09 -8.53 -4.15
N LEU A 36 0.42 -7.39 -4.40
CA LEU A 36 -0.02 -7.03 -5.75
C LEU A 36 1.15 -6.72 -6.69
N GLU A 37 2.22 -6.12 -6.17
CA GLU A 37 3.48 -5.93 -6.91
C GLU A 37 4.07 -7.29 -7.31
N ASP A 38 4.24 -8.19 -6.35
CA ASP A 38 4.81 -9.52 -6.60
C ASP A 38 3.93 -10.34 -7.54
N LEU A 39 2.61 -10.24 -7.42
CA LEU A 39 1.66 -10.86 -8.35
C LEU A 39 1.80 -10.31 -9.76
N ALA A 40 1.93 -8.99 -9.92
CA ALA A 40 2.14 -8.38 -11.23
C ALA A 40 3.45 -8.82 -11.88
N ILE A 41 4.54 -8.91 -11.10
CA ILE A 41 5.83 -9.43 -11.57
C ILE A 41 5.70 -10.90 -11.97
N PHE A 42 5.05 -11.72 -11.13
CA PHE A 42 4.80 -13.13 -11.44
C PHE A 42 4.03 -13.29 -12.74
N VAL A 43 2.88 -12.61 -12.90
CA VAL A 43 2.08 -12.65 -14.13
C VAL A 43 2.95 -12.29 -15.33
N ALA A 44 3.64 -11.14 -15.29
CA ALA A 44 4.49 -10.69 -16.38
C ALA A 44 5.61 -11.69 -16.72
N SER A 45 6.18 -12.36 -15.73
CA SER A 45 7.19 -13.41 -15.95
C SER A 45 6.64 -14.61 -16.75
N GLN A 46 5.35 -14.93 -16.56
CA GLN A 46 4.70 -16.06 -17.24
C GLN A 46 4.22 -15.71 -18.66
N THR A 47 3.93 -14.44 -18.92
CA THR A 47 3.20 -14.01 -20.13
C THR A 47 4.07 -13.21 -21.11
N CYS A 48 4.99 -12.39 -20.61
CA CYS A 48 5.82 -11.49 -21.43
C CYS A 48 7.31 -11.49 -21.02
N ASN A 49 7.77 -12.57 -20.38
CA ASN A 49 9.15 -12.71 -19.90
C ASN A 49 9.62 -11.52 -19.03
N GLY A 50 8.67 -10.95 -18.28
CA GLY A 50 8.91 -9.85 -17.37
C GLY A 50 9.71 -10.25 -16.14
N HIS A 51 10.43 -9.28 -15.57
CA HIS A 51 11.27 -9.49 -14.40
C HIS A 51 11.30 -8.26 -13.49
N LYS A 52 11.67 -8.48 -12.22
CA LYS A 52 11.80 -7.40 -11.24
C LYS A 52 12.94 -6.46 -11.64
N SER A 53 12.66 -5.16 -11.64
CA SER A 53 13.67 -4.16 -11.95
C SER A 53 14.65 -3.96 -10.80
N THR A 54 15.89 -3.57 -11.12
CA THR A 54 16.87 -3.06 -10.14
C THR A 54 16.95 -1.53 -10.16
N ALA A 55 16.18 -0.85 -11.01
CA ALA A 55 16.17 0.59 -11.10
C ALA A 55 15.31 1.19 -9.96
N PRO A 56 15.81 2.20 -9.23
CA PRO A 56 15.01 2.87 -8.21
C PRO A 56 13.68 3.39 -8.78
N GLY A 57 12.57 3.11 -8.08
CA GLY A 57 11.23 3.55 -8.47
C GLY A 57 10.63 2.78 -9.66
N VAL A 58 11.25 1.68 -10.08
CA VAL A 58 10.72 0.75 -11.08
C VAL A 58 10.58 -0.61 -10.42
N ASP A 59 9.44 -1.27 -10.64
CA ASP A 59 9.10 -2.53 -10.00
C ASP A 59 9.20 -3.69 -11.01
N LEU A 60 8.76 -3.47 -12.25
CA LEU A 60 8.68 -4.46 -13.32
C LEU A 60 9.25 -3.93 -14.64
N GLU A 61 10.03 -4.76 -15.33
CA GLU A 61 10.47 -4.54 -16.71
C GLU A 61 10.08 -5.74 -17.59
N PHE A 62 9.60 -5.45 -18.80
CA PHE A 62 9.31 -6.48 -19.81
C PHE A 62 9.37 -5.90 -21.22
N GLU A 63 9.45 -6.77 -22.23
CA GLU A 63 9.34 -6.37 -23.63
C GLU A 63 8.07 -6.94 -24.24
N ASN A 64 7.31 -6.13 -24.96
CA ASN A 64 6.19 -6.61 -25.76
C ASN A 64 6.14 -5.84 -27.09
N LYS A 65 6.03 -6.58 -28.21
CA LYS A 65 5.90 -6.04 -29.58
C LYS A 65 6.96 -4.96 -29.92
N GLY A 66 8.20 -5.18 -29.48
CA GLY A 66 9.32 -4.25 -29.73
C GLY A 66 9.31 -2.98 -28.87
N ILE A 67 8.50 -2.96 -27.80
CA ILE A 67 8.47 -1.89 -26.80
C ILE A 67 9.00 -2.45 -25.49
N SER A 68 10.04 -1.81 -24.94
CA SER A 68 10.54 -2.04 -23.60
C SER A 68 9.70 -1.24 -22.61
N TYR A 69 8.94 -1.93 -21.77
CA TYR A 69 8.12 -1.32 -20.73
C TYR A 69 8.90 -1.30 -19.42
N ILE A 70 8.96 -0.12 -18.80
CA ILE A 70 9.46 0.04 -17.43
C ILE A 70 8.29 0.52 -16.57
N VAL A 71 7.95 -0.25 -15.54
CA VAL A 71 6.69 -0.12 -14.84
C VAL A 71 6.93 0.08 -13.35
N SER A 72 6.32 1.11 -12.78
CA SER A 72 6.06 1.12 -11.34
C SER A 72 4.63 0.68 -11.07
N VAL A 73 4.47 -0.25 -10.14
CA VAL A 73 3.20 -0.85 -9.74
C VAL A 73 2.71 -0.16 -8.48
N LYS A 74 1.41 0.15 -8.45
CA LYS A 74 0.71 0.69 -7.27
C LYS A 74 -0.64 -0.02 -7.13
N SER A 75 -1.12 -0.17 -5.90
CA SER A 75 -2.39 -0.86 -5.64
C SER A 75 -3.58 -0.09 -6.23
N GLY A 76 -3.70 1.21 -5.90
CA GLY A 76 -4.85 2.05 -6.24
C GLY A 76 -4.51 3.46 -6.74
N PRO A 77 -5.52 4.23 -7.20
CA PRO A 77 -5.31 5.53 -7.86
C PRO A 77 -4.82 6.64 -6.91
N ASN A 78 -5.06 6.51 -5.60
CA ASN A 78 -4.69 7.50 -4.57
C ASN A 78 -3.40 7.09 -3.83
N TRP A 79 -2.42 6.59 -4.57
CA TRP A 79 -1.21 5.98 -4.02
C TRP A 79 -0.20 6.96 -3.40
N GLY A 80 -0.34 8.26 -3.63
CA GLY A 80 0.62 9.23 -3.09
C GLY A 80 0.24 10.69 -3.30
N ASN A 81 0.86 11.53 -2.48
CA ASN A 81 0.77 12.98 -2.56
C ASN A 81 1.59 13.54 -3.75
N SER A 82 1.55 14.86 -3.94
CA SER A 82 2.23 15.54 -5.06
C SER A 82 3.74 15.27 -5.09
N SER A 83 4.42 15.29 -3.93
CA SER A 83 5.86 15.01 -3.85
C SER A 83 6.20 13.58 -4.28
N GLN A 84 5.39 12.59 -3.87
CA GLN A 84 5.55 11.20 -4.29
C GLN A 84 5.32 11.03 -5.79
N GLN A 85 4.33 11.73 -6.34
CA GLN A 85 4.05 11.72 -7.79
C GLN A 85 5.18 12.35 -8.61
N SER A 86 5.73 13.47 -8.15
CA SER A 86 6.91 14.09 -8.78
C SER A 86 8.13 13.17 -8.71
N LYS A 87 8.33 12.48 -7.58
CA LYS A 87 9.45 11.57 -7.41
C LYS A 87 9.37 10.37 -8.36
N LEU A 88 8.19 9.76 -8.48
CA LEU A 88 7.96 8.68 -9.45
C LEU A 88 8.26 9.12 -10.89
N ALA A 89 7.80 10.32 -11.28
CA ALA A 89 8.07 10.83 -12.62
C ALA A 89 9.58 10.95 -12.88
N GLU A 90 10.33 11.51 -11.91
CA GLU A 90 11.78 11.63 -11.98
C GLU A 90 12.48 10.26 -12.11
N ASP A 91 12.08 9.30 -11.28
CA ASP A 91 12.69 7.97 -11.24
C ASP A 91 12.42 7.18 -12.53
N LEU A 92 11.19 7.22 -13.06
CA LEU A 92 10.85 6.64 -14.36
C LEU A 92 11.66 7.28 -15.49
N GLN A 93 11.81 8.61 -15.52
CA GLN A 93 12.62 9.28 -16.55
C GLN A 93 14.11 8.87 -16.46
N LYS A 94 14.66 8.76 -15.25
CA LYS A 94 16.04 8.27 -15.04
C LYS A 94 16.22 6.84 -15.54
N ALA A 95 15.24 5.97 -15.30
CA ALA A 95 15.26 4.61 -15.80
C ALA A 95 15.19 4.55 -17.34
N VAL A 96 14.33 5.35 -17.98
CA VAL A 96 14.30 5.48 -19.46
C VAL A 96 15.68 5.87 -20.00
N ILE A 97 16.32 6.88 -19.42
CA ILE A 97 17.64 7.34 -19.87
C ILE A 97 18.68 6.22 -19.76
N ARG A 98 18.69 5.49 -18.65
CA ARG A 98 19.61 4.37 -18.42
C ARG A 98 19.44 3.27 -19.47
N VAL A 99 18.21 2.87 -19.76
CA VAL A 99 17.92 1.84 -20.78
C VAL A 99 18.35 2.29 -22.17
N LYS A 100 18.08 3.54 -22.55
CA LYS A 100 18.51 4.09 -23.85
C LYS A 100 20.02 4.24 -24.00
N GLN A 101 20.75 4.40 -22.89
CA GLN A 101 22.21 4.44 -22.90
C GLN A 101 22.83 3.04 -23.07
N SER A 102 22.21 2.00 -22.51
CA SER A 102 22.70 0.62 -22.63
C SER A 102 22.28 -0.05 -23.94
N GLN A 103 21.16 0.36 -24.55
CA GLN A 103 20.61 -0.22 -25.76
C GLN A 103 20.25 0.86 -26.77
N HIS A 104 21.03 0.96 -27.86
CA HIS A 104 20.81 1.99 -28.87
C HIS A 104 19.54 1.70 -29.70
N GLY A 105 18.68 2.71 -29.89
CA GLY A 105 17.48 2.61 -30.72
C GLY A 105 16.27 1.92 -30.06
N VAL A 106 16.37 1.51 -28.79
CA VAL A 106 15.27 0.88 -28.07
C VAL A 106 14.09 1.84 -27.84
N ASN A 107 12.87 1.36 -28.10
CA ASN A 107 11.65 2.08 -27.77
C ASN A 107 11.26 1.77 -26.33
N VAL A 108 11.29 2.78 -25.46
CA VAL A 108 11.02 2.62 -24.02
C VAL A 108 9.75 3.37 -23.64
N GLN A 109 8.80 2.67 -23.01
CA GLN A 109 7.57 3.23 -22.48
C GLN A 109 7.57 3.17 -20.94
N PRO A 110 7.78 4.30 -20.24
CA PRO A 110 7.55 4.35 -18.81
C PRO A 110 6.06 4.28 -18.49
N VAL A 111 5.69 3.45 -17.52
CA VAL A 111 4.30 3.17 -17.13
C VAL A 111 4.13 3.29 -15.62
N LEU A 112 3.05 3.95 -15.22
CA LEU A 112 2.47 3.77 -13.88
C LEU A 112 1.33 2.77 -14.01
N GLY A 113 1.56 1.55 -13.53
CA GLY A 113 0.58 0.47 -13.48
C GLY A 113 -0.19 0.50 -12.17
N ILE A 114 -1.51 0.51 -12.22
CA ILE A 114 -2.37 0.53 -11.04
C ILE A 114 -3.29 -0.69 -11.05
N CYS A 115 -3.19 -1.55 -10.04
CA CYS A 115 -3.86 -2.85 -9.99
C CYS A 115 -5.39 -2.76 -9.95
N TYR A 116 -5.96 -1.80 -9.23
CA TYR A 116 -7.41 -1.61 -9.14
C TYR A 116 -7.84 -0.14 -9.25
N GLY A 117 -9.12 0.04 -9.58
CA GLY A 117 -9.73 1.34 -9.83
C GLY A 117 -10.27 1.46 -11.25
N LYS A 118 -11.08 2.49 -11.49
CA LYS A 118 -11.76 2.71 -12.78
C LYS A 118 -11.52 4.13 -13.27
N THR A 119 -10.37 4.34 -13.91
CA THR A 119 -10.01 5.60 -14.56
C THR A 119 -9.49 5.34 -15.96
N ARG A 120 -9.65 6.31 -16.87
CA ARG A 120 -9.13 6.19 -18.24
C ARG A 120 -7.60 6.11 -18.21
N THR A 121 -7.06 5.22 -19.04
CA THR A 121 -5.63 5.24 -19.40
C THR A 121 -5.30 6.59 -20.03
N ASN A 122 -4.26 7.25 -19.55
CA ASN A 122 -3.84 8.55 -20.06
C ASN A 122 -2.32 8.74 -19.95
N TYR A 123 -1.80 9.68 -20.72
CA TYR A 123 -0.41 10.10 -20.59
C TYR A 123 -0.33 11.27 -19.61
N PHE A 124 0.55 11.15 -18.61
CA PHE A 124 0.71 12.17 -17.58
C PHE A 124 2.16 12.22 -17.10
N SER A 125 2.72 13.43 -16.97
CA SER A 125 4.05 13.66 -16.41
C SER A 125 5.17 12.78 -17.00
N GLY A 126 5.12 12.54 -18.32
CA GLY A 126 6.17 11.79 -19.02
C GLY A 126 6.01 10.27 -19.02
N TYR A 127 4.93 9.72 -18.44
CA TYR A 127 4.63 8.29 -18.42
C TYR A 127 3.17 7.98 -18.79
N LEU A 128 2.91 6.73 -19.17
CA LEU A 128 1.57 6.22 -19.41
C LEU A 128 0.97 5.70 -18.10
N LYS A 129 -0.17 6.24 -17.67
CA LYS A 129 -0.93 5.73 -16.53
C LYS A 129 -1.94 4.69 -17.00
N VAL A 130 -1.83 3.46 -16.53
CA VAL A 130 -2.68 2.32 -16.91
C VAL A 130 -3.30 1.73 -15.65
N VAL A 131 -4.63 1.54 -15.63
CA VAL A 131 -5.37 1.26 -14.38
C VAL A 131 -6.34 0.09 -14.55
N GLY A 132 -6.43 -0.74 -13.51
CA GLY A 132 -7.40 -1.82 -13.38
C GLY A 132 -7.23 -2.88 -14.46
N GLN A 133 -8.33 -3.26 -15.11
CA GLN A 133 -8.35 -4.22 -16.21
C GLN A 133 -7.28 -3.94 -17.27
N ASN A 134 -7.07 -2.66 -17.64
CA ASN A 134 -6.07 -2.31 -18.65
C ASN A 134 -4.65 -2.64 -18.21
N PHE A 135 -4.35 -2.56 -16.90
CA PHE A 135 -3.01 -2.87 -16.39
C PHE A 135 -2.78 -4.37 -16.41
N TRP A 136 -3.76 -5.16 -15.95
CA TRP A 136 -3.69 -6.62 -16.02
C TRP A 136 -3.61 -7.12 -17.45
N TYR A 137 -4.38 -6.54 -18.37
CA TYR A 137 -4.28 -6.82 -19.79
C TYR A 137 -2.91 -6.47 -20.36
N LEU A 138 -2.34 -5.30 -20.01
CA LEU A 138 -1.02 -4.88 -20.50
C LEU A 138 0.08 -5.92 -20.21
N ILE A 139 0.03 -6.54 -19.04
CA ILE A 139 1.03 -7.52 -18.61
C ILE A 139 0.66 -8.97 -18.91
N SER A 140 -0.51 -9.26 -19.51
CA SER A 140 -0.96 -10.65 -19.72
C SER A 140 -1.60 -10.95 -21.08
N GLU A 141 -2.04 -9.92 -21.79
CA GLU A 141 -2.93 -10.01 -22.96
C GLU A 141 -4.23 -10.79 -22.70
N ASN A 142 -4.62 -10.95 -21.43
CA ASN A 142 -5.88 -11.57 -20.99
C ASN A 142 -6.83 -10.50 -20.42
N GLU A 143 -8.01 -10.33 -21.04
CA GLU A 143 -9.02 -9.34 -20.65
C GLU A 143 -9.72 -9.69 -19.33
N ASP A 144 -9.76 -10.97 -18.95
CA ASP A 144 -10.47 -11.52 -17.79
C ASP A 144 -9.59 -11.70 -16.56
N LEU A 145 -8.26 -11.53 -16.70
CA LEU A 145 -7.30 -11.79 -15.61
C LEU A 145 -7.63 -10.99 -14.34
N TYR A 146 -8.11 -9.75 -14.48
CA TYR A 146 -8.42 -8.89 -13.33
C TYR A 146 -9.54 -9.44 -12.43
N THR A 147 -10.43 -10.29 -12.96
CA THR A 147 -11.44 -11.02 -12.19
C THR A 147 -10.93 -12.39 -11.74
N ASP A 148 -10.16 -13.08 -12.58
CA ASP A 148 -9.65 -14.43 -12.29
C ASP A 148 -8.74 -14.45 -11.05
N ILE A 149 -7.98 -13.38 -10.80
CA ILE A 149 -7.10 -13.27 -9.63
C ILE A 149 -7.86 -13.14 -8.30
N ILE A 150 -9.16 -12.84 -8.30
CA ILE A 150 -9.96 -12.64 -7.07
C ILE A 150 -10.24 -13.96 -6.36
N GLU A 151 -10.59 -15.02 -7.10
CA GLU A 151 -10.98 -16.31 -6.52
C GLU A 151 -9.84 -16.97 -5.71
N PRO A 152 -8.59 -17.05 -6.22
CA PRO A 152 -7.46 -17.58 -5.45
C PRO A 152 -7.14 -16.79 -4.18
N ILE A 153 -7.32 -15.46 -4.20
CA ILE A 153 -7.10 -14.60 -3.02
C ILE A 153 -8.16 -14.90 -1.95
N GLY A 154 -9.42 -15.09 -2.35
CA GLY A 154 -10.54 -15.31 -1.43
C GLY A 154 -10.56 -16.70 -0.77
N TYR A 155 -10.08 -17.74 -1.45
CA TYR A 155 -10.18 -19.13 -0.99
C TYR A 155 -9.45 -19.38 0.35
N ARG A 156 -8.31 -18.73 0.58
CA ARG A 156 -7.52 -18.90 1.82
C ARG A 156 -7.94 -17.99 2.96
N ALA A 157 -8.76 -16.96 2.71
CA ALA A 157 -9.14 -15.98 3.72
C ALA A 157 -9.96 -16.61 4.86
N LYS A 158 -10.84 -17.56 4.53
CA LYS A 158 -11.80 -18.12 5.49
C LYS A 158 -11.16 -18.94 6.61
N GLU A 159 -10.06 -19.66 6.33
CA GLU A 159 -9.39 -20.54 7.30
C GLU A 159 -8.55 -19.77 8.32
N HIS A 160 -8.11 -18.55 7.99
CA HIS A 160 -7.23 -17.75 8.84
C HIS A 160 -7.99 -16.77 9.76
N ASN A 161 -9.26 -16.48 9.48
CA ASN A 161 -10.05 -15.48 10.20
C ASN A 161 -10.34 -15.88 11.66
N ASP A 162 -10.73 -17.13 11.93
CA ASP A 162 -11.11 -17.56 13.29
C ASP A 162 -9.92 -17.52 14.27
N ALA A 163 -8.73 -17.90 13.81
CA ALA A 163 -7.51 -17.84 14.60
C ALA A 163 -7.06 -16.39 14.83
N PHE A 164 -7.17 -15.54 13.81
CA PHE A 164 -6.84 -14.12 13.88
C PHE A 164 -7.73 -13.38 14.87
N ASP A 165 -9.06 -13.54 14.78
CA ASP A 165 -10.02 -12.86 15.64
C ASP A 165 -9.81 -13.22 17.12
N LYS A 166 -9.49 -14.50 17.39
CA LYS A 166 -9.20 -14.97 18.74
C LYS A 166 -7.96 -14.33 19.33
N GLU A 167 -6.87 -14.23 18.57
CA GLU A 167 -5.64 -13.59 19.06
C GLU A 167 -5.78 -12.07 19.14
N LYS A 168 -6.48 -11.43 18.20
CA LYS A 168 -6.84 -10.02 18.26
C LYS A 168 -7.57 -9.69 19.55
N ALA A 169 -8.61 -10.47 19.91
CA ALA A 169 -9.35 -10.28 21.15
C ALA A 169 -8.47 -10.40 22.41
N ARG A 170 -7.51 -11.33 22.44
CA ARG A 170 -6.55 -11.47 23.54
C ARG A 170 -5.65 -10.24 23.68
N VAL A 171 -5.14 -9.72 22.58
CA VAL A 171 -4.28 -8.54 22.54
C VAL A 171 -5.04 -7.30 23.01
N VAL A 172 -6.28 -7.11 22.54
CA VAL A 172 -7.16 -6.02 22.98
C VAL A 172 -7.35 -6.07 24.48
N ASN A 173 -7.77 -7.21 25.04
CA ASN A 173 -8.01 -7.34 26.49
C ASN A 173 -6.77 -7.00 27.32
N ARG A 174 -5.60 -7.50 26.91
CA ARG A 174 -4.33 -7.22 27.60
C ARG A 174 -4.02 -5.73 27.59
N PHE A 175 -4.08 -5.09 26.42
CA PHE A 175 -3.77 -3.67 26.31
C PHE A 175 -4.83 -2.77 26.95
N THR A 176 -6.11 -3.15 26.92
CA THR A 176 -7.16 -2.42 27.64
C THR A 176 -6.90 -2.44 29.14
N LYS A 177 -6.49 -3.60 29.70
CA LYS A 177 -6.10 -3.68 31.11
C LYS A 177 -4.95 -2.72 31.42
N GLU A 178 -3.85 -2.84 30.69
CA GLU A 178 -2.67 -1.99 30.87
C GLU A 178 -3.00 -0.49 30.68
N PHE A 179 -3.91 -0.18 29.77
CA PHE A 179 -4.37 1.17 29.51
C PHE A 179 -5.17 1.72 30.69
N ILE A 180 -6.13 0.95 31.22
CA ILE A 180 -6.93 1.34 32.39
C ILE A 180 -6.02 1.63 33.58
N ASP A 181 -5.10 0.70 33.87
CA ASP A 181 -4.18 0.81 35.01
C ASP A 181 -3.31 2.09 34.95
N ARG A 182 -3.03 2.59 33.74
CA ARG A 182 -2.11 3.71 33.51
C ARG A 182 -2.79 5.02 33.19
N PHE A 183 -3.94 5.02 32.55
CA PHE A 183 -4.54 6.20 31.91
C PHE A 183 -6.02 6.41 32.25
N CYS A 184 -6.62 5.60 33.12
CA CYS A 184 -7.93 5.89 33.69
C CYS A 184 -7.80 6.39 35.14
N ASP A 185 -8.76 7.20 35.58
CA ASP A 185 -8.91 7.60 36.98
C ASP A 185 -9.73 6.58 37.79
N ASP A 186 -9.93 6.84 39.08
CA ASP A 186 -10.68 5.97 40.00
C ASP A 186 -12.17 5.80 39.61
N THR A 187 -12.70 6.70 38.79
CA THR A 187 -14.06 6.57 38.24
C THR A 187 -14.12 5.68 36.99
N GLY A 188 -12.94 5.27 36.48
CA GLY A 188 -12.79 4.54 35.23
C GLY A 188 -12.77 5.44 33.99
N ALA A 189 -12.86 6.76 34.16
CA ALA A 189 -12.81 7.70 33.05
C ALA A 189 -11.37 7.86 32.53
N ILE A 190 -11.22 8.01 31.21
CA ILE A 190 -9.91 8.21 30.59
C ILE A 190 -9.37 9.60 30.98
N ASP A 191 -8.20 9.61 31.62
CA ASP A 191 -7.40 10.81 31.85
C ASP A 191 -6.68 11.21 30.55
N TRP A 192 -7.38 12.00 29.75
CA TRP A 192 -6.89 12.50 28.46
C TRP A 192 -5.66 13.40 28.60
N VAL A 193 -5.52 14.12 29.72
CA VAL A 193 -4.37 15.00 29.94
C VAL A 193 -3.12 14.15 30.15
N LYS A 194 -3.21 13.13 31.00
CA LYS A 194 -2.12 12.17 31.23
C LYS A 194 -1.75 11.40 29.96
N LEU A 195 -2.74 10.94 29.19
CA LEU A 195 -2.51 10.24 27.92
C LEU A 195 -1.80 11.13 26.89
N VAL A 196 -2.26 12.37 26.72
CA VAL A 196 -1.65 13.32 25.79
C VAL A 196 -0.24 13.71 26.24
N GLY A 197 -0.06 13.97 27.54
CA GLY A 197 1.26 14.24 28.11
C GLY A 197 2.25 13.10 27.89
N PHE A 198 1.81 11.85 28.05
CA PHE A 198 2.64 10.68 27.74
C PHE A 198 2.97 10.55 26.24
N ASN A 199 2.02 10.81 25.36
CA ASN A 199 2.22 10.62 23.91
C ASN A 199 2.97 11.77 23.23
N SER A 200 2.83 13.00 23.71
CA SER A 200 3.24 14.20 22.99
C SER A 200 4.04 15.19 23.85
N GLY A 201 4.21 14.94 25.15
CA GLY A 201 4.99 15.81 26.03
C GLY A 201 6.48 15.68 25.74
N ASN A 202 7.07 16.70 25.13
CA ASN A 202 8.49 16.71 24.74
C ASN A 202 9.12 18.12 24.76
N TYR A 203 8.65 19.05 25.59
CA TYR A 203 9.17 20.42 25.61
C TYR A 203 10.64 20.47 26.08
N ASP A 204 11.54 20.73 25.13
CA ASP A 204 12.98 20.83 25.33
C ASP A 204 13.62 21.98 24.53
N LEU A 205 12.82 22.91 24.00
CA LEU A 205 13.31 24.02 23.15
C LEU A 205 14.23 25.01 23.89
N ASP A 206 14.23 24.99 25.23
CA ASP A 206 15.10 25.81 26.08
C ASP A 206 16.24 25.00 26.75
N LYS A 207 16.43 23.72 26.36
CA LYS A 207 17.51 22.84 26.83
C LYS A 207 18.65 22.75 25.82
#